data_AF-A0A2R6MAZ3-F1
#
_entry.id   AF-A0A2R6MAZ3-F1
#
_cell.length_a   1.000
_cell.length_b   1.000
_cell.length_c   1.000
_cell.angle_alpha   90.00
_cell.angle_beta   90.00
_cell.angle_gamma   90.00
#
_symmetry.space_group_name_H-M   'P 1'
#
loop_
_entity.id
_entity.type
_entity.pdbx_description
1 polymer ?
#
loop_
_entity_poly.entity_id
_entity_poly.type
_entity_poly.pdbx_seq_one_letter_code
_entity_poly.pdbx_strand_id
1 'polypeptide(L)'
;MLMDLVEVIVTEHTDEGVVDTAEALVESFGKTPIRCRRDVPSFIVNRLMRPYGEEPAWMVYRGEHTMREIDSAMKYGEGFPMGPFELADYTGAIQLRVEGAEDHLQDDRPLSYDTDVCPLLYQLYEKGRYGRKTDAGYYEYSEQDEPTIPVDAGQGFDALLVWAPIVNEAAKMVQHDVATPDDIDTGARLGGNWPQGPLEKADKVGADVILSKLTEVASRHDRTDKVAETLPCDLLVDLAKTDGTFY
;
A
#
# COMPACT_ATOMS: atom_id res chain seq x y z
N MET A 1 -19.09 6.87 -2.63
CA MET A 1 -18.94 8.12 -1.86
C MET A 1 -17.90 8.97 -2.58
N LEU A 2 -18.01 10.30 -2.50
CA LEU A 2 -16.96 11.19 -3.00
C LEU A 2 -15.76 11.12 -2.04
N MET A 3 -14.52 11.10 -2.53
CA MET A 3 -13.32 11.13 -1.67
C MET A 3 -13.21 12.46 -0.91
N ASP A 4 -12.78 12.41 0.35
CA ASP A 4 -12.68 13.59 1.24
C ASP A 4 -11.25 14.13 1.41
N LEU A 5 -10.27 13.43 0.84
CA LEU A 5 -8.85 13.76 0.94
C LEU A 5 -8.32 14.45 -0.33
N VAL A 6 -7.38 15.39 -0.16
CA VAL A 6 -6.50 15.87 -1.24
C VAL A 6 -5.06 15.89 -0.74
N GLU A 7 -4.13 15.34 -1.51
CA GLU A 7 -2.70 15.45 -1.22
C GLU A 7 -2.12 16.74 -1.82
N VAL A 8 -1.53 17.59 -0.99
CA VAL A 8 -0.82 18.80 -1.42
C VAL A 8 0.67 18.46 -1.55
N ILE A 9 1.16 18.40 -2.79
CA ILE A 9 2.52 17.93 -3.10
C ILE A 9 3.50 19.10 -3.18
N VAL A 10 4.55 19.03 -2.37
CA VAL A 10 5.62 20.02 -2.29
C VAL A 10 6.83 19.53 -3.07
N THR A 11 7.35 20.39 -3.95
CA THR A 11 8.62 20.18 -4.66
C THR A 11 9.69 21.10 -4.08
N GLU A 12 10.95 20.89 -4.44
CA GLU A 12 12.06 21.79 -4.04
C GLU A 12 11.91 23.23 -4.54
N HIS A 13 10.96 23.51 -5.44
CA HIS A 13 10.68 24.82 -6.00
C HIS A 13 9.36 25.43 -5.51
N THR A 14 8.60 24.71 -4.69
CA THR A 14 7.32 25.20 -4.18
C THR A 14 7.55 26.12 -2.98
N ASP A 15 7.09 27.37 -3.09
CA ASP A 15 7.14 28.33 -1.97
C ASP A 15 6.11 27.99 -0.89
N GLU A 16 6.48 28.14 0.39
CA GLU A 16 5.59 27.84 1.54
C GLU A 16 4.26 28.61 1.47
N GLY A 17 4.26 29.86 1.00
CA GLY A 17 3.04 30.65 0.86
C GLY A 17 2.08 30.09 -0.20
N VAL A 18 2.61 29.39 -1.21
CA VAL A 18 1.79 28.67 -2.21
C VAL A 18 1.19 27.41 -1.59
N VAL A 19 1.93 26.70 -0.76
CA VAL A 19 1.43 25.52 -0.04
C VAL A 19 0.28 25.89 0.88
N ASP A 20 0.45 26.93 1.70
CA ASP A 20 -0.59 27.43 2.61
C ASP A 20 -1.85 27.89 1.85
N THR A 21 -1.66 28.53 0.69
CA THR A 21 -2.78 28.92 -0.19
C THR A 21 -3.51 27.71 -0.75
N ALA A 22 -2.79 26.66 -1.16
CA ALA A 22 -3.37 25.44 -1.68
C ALA A 22 -4.15 24.68 -0.61
N GLU A 23 -3.62 24.56 0.60
CA GLU A 23 -4.31 23.92 1.72
C GLU A 23 -5.59 24.67 2.09
N ALA A 24 -5.54 25.99 2.22
CA ALA A 24 -6.73 26.81 2.49
C ALA A 24 -7.79 26.68 1.38
N LEU A 25 -7.37 26.53 0.12
CA LEU A 25 -8.28 26.29 -1.00
C LEU A 25 -8.96 24.92 -0.90
N VAL A 26 -8.21 23.87 -0.58
CA VAL A 26 -8.74 22.51 -0.37
C VAL A 26 -9.76 22.50 0.77
N GLU A 27 -9.44 23.14 1.90
CA GLU A 27 -10.34 23.28 3.04
C GLU A 27 -11.61 24.05 2.67
N SER A 28 -11.50 25.08 1.82
CA SER A 28 -12.67 25.84 1.34
C SER A 28 -13.66 25.00 0.53
N PHE A 29 -13.22 23.88 -0.04
CA PHE A 29 -14.06 22.89 -0.70
C PHE A 29 -14.65 21.84 0.24
N GLY A 30 -14.40 21.96 1.56
CA GLY A 30 -14.81 20.99 2.56
C GLY A 30 -14.02 19.68 2.47
N LYS A 31 -12.78 19.75 1.97
CA LYS A 31 -11.86 18.60 1.84
C LYS A 31 -10.75 18.72 2.86
N THR A 32 -10.13 17.58 3.17
CA THR A 32 -9.00 17.48 4.11
C THR A 32 -7.71 17.48 3.31
N PRO A 33 -6.87 18.53 3.39
CA PRO A 33 -5.53 18.47 2.84
C PRO A 33 -4.63 17.60 3.72
N ILE A 34 -3.74 16.82 3.10
CA ILE A 34 -2.54 16.29 3.76
C ILE A 34 -1.31 16.74 2.97
N ARG A 35 -0.22 17.06 3.67
CA ARG A 35 0.97 17.64 3.04
C ARG A 35 2.01 16.55 2.72
N CYS A 36 2.25 16.32 1.44
CA CYS A 36 3.39 15.56 0.97
C CYS A 36 4.58 16.52 0.82
N ARG A 37 5.43 16.56 1.84
CA ARG A 37 6.55 17.51 1.99
C ARG A 37 7.67 17.31 0.97
N ARG A 38 7.72 16.14 0.33
CA ARG A 38 8.68 15.84 -0.73
C ARG A 38 8.00 15.10 -1.87
N ASP A 39 8.20 15.57 -3.09
CA ASP A 39 7.80 14.85 -4.29
C ASP A 39 8.58 13.53 -4.40
N VAL A 40 7.87 12.44 -4.15
CA VAL A 40 8.34 11.06 -4.29
C VAL A 40 7.37 10.29 -5.19
N PRO A 41 7.81 9.21 -5.84
CA PRO A 41 6.93 8.41 -6.67
C PRO A 41 5.73 7.89 -5.89
N SER A 42 4.53 8.13 -6.44
CA SER A 42 3.24 7.77 -5.86
C SER A 42 2.84 8.50 -4.56
N PHE A 43 3.53 9.57 -4.17
CA PHE A 43 3.15 10.44 -3.04
C PHE A 43 2.89 9.66 -1.74
N ILE A 44 1.76 9.86 -1.05
CA ILE A 44 1.44 9.22 0.23
C ILE A 44 0.49 8.03 0.04
N VAL A 45 -0.75 8.24 -0.43
CA VAL A 45 -1.79 7.20 -0.38
C VAL A 45 -1.52 6.09 -1.38
N ASN A 46 -1.18 6.43 -2.63
CA ASN A 46 -0.87 5.41 -3.64
C ASN A 46 0.39 4.61 -3.25
N ARG A 47 1.33 5.25 -2.55
CA ARG A 47 2.52 4.60 -2.02
C ARG A 47 2.20 3.55 -0.95
N LEU A 48 1.21 3.78 -0.09
CA LEU A 48 0.70 2.78 0.86
C LEU A 48 -0.03 1.61 0.17
N MET A 49 -0.72 1.88 -0.95
CA MET A 49 -1.49 0.85 -1.68
C MET A 49 -0.61 -0.17 -2.40
N ARG A 50 0.63 0.21 -2.71
CA ARG A 50 1.55 -0.67 -3.42
C ARG A 50 1.92 -1.94 -2.64
N PRO A 51 2.44 -1.87 -1.40
CA PRO A 51 2.67 -3.06 -0.58
C PRO A 51 1.37 -3.80 -0.24
N TYR A 52 0.22 -3.11 -0.18
CA TYR A 52 -1.08 -3.77 -0.01
C TYR A 52 -1.41 -4.74 -1.15
N GLY A 53 -1.00 -4.45 -2.39
CA GLY A 53 -1.22 -5.33 -3.54
C GLY A 53 -0.06 -6.29 -3.85
N GLU A 54 1.18 -5.82 -3.73
CA GLU A 54 2.35 -6.56 -4.21
C GLU A 54 2.67 -7.80 -3.37
N GLU A 55 2.76 -7.68 -2.05
CA GLU A 55 3.11 -8.83 -1.20
C GLU A 55 2.05 -9.95 -1.27
N PRO A 56 0.73 -9.65 -1.25
CA PRO A 56 -0.28 -10.66 -1.54
C PRO A 56 -0.08 -11.39 -2.86
N ALA A 57 0.23 -10.66 -3.94
CA ALA A 57 0.47 -11.28 -5.24
C ALA A 57 1.66 -12.24 -5.20
N TRP A 58 2.73 -11.88 -4.48
CA TRP A 58 3.88 -12.75 -4.27
C TRP A 58 3.55 -14.00 -3.43
N MET A 59 2.79 -13.87 -2.35
CA MET A 59 2.31 -15.01 -1.55
C MET A 59 1.51 -16.01 -2.40
N VAL A 60 0.63 -15.51 -3.28
CA VAL A 60 -0.14 -16.36 -4.21
C VAL A 60 0.76 -16.99 -5.27
N TYR A 61 1.68 -16.21 -5.84
CA TYR A 61 2.61 -16.73 -6.85
C TYR A 61 3.49 -17.88 -6.32
N ARG A 62 3.90 -17.79 -5.05
CA ARG A 62 4.66 -18.85 -4.35
C ARG A 62 3.79 -20.03 -3.89
N GLY A 63 2.47 -19.95 -4.03
CA GLY A 63 1.53 -20.99 -3.61
C GLY A 63 1.38 -21.11 -2.09
N GLU A 64 1.72 -20.06 -1.33
CA GLU A 64 1.63 -20.02 0.13
C GLU A 64 0.18 -19.84 0.60
N HIS A 65 -0.57 -19.03 -0.13
CA HIS A 65 -1.94 -18.64 0.18
C HIS A 65 -2.74 -18.50 -1.12
N THR A 66 -4.06 -18.56 -1.00
CA THR A 66 -5.00 -18.30 -2.09
C THR A 66 -5.48 -16.85 -2.08
N MET A 67 -5.90 -16.35 -3.25
CA MET A 67 -6.47 -15.01 -3.36
C MET A 67 -7.67 -14.79 -2.42
N ARG A 68 -8.55 -15.81 -2.32
CA ARG A 68 -9.76 -15.74 -1.48
C ARG A 68 -9.45 -15.73 0.01
N GLU A 69 -8.43 -16.48 0.46
CA GLU A 69 -7.99 -16.46 1.86
C GLU A 69 -7.52 -15.05 2.25
N ILE A 70 -6.64 -14.45 1.46
CA ILE A 70 -6.09 -13.13 1.75
C ILE A 70 -7.19 -12.05 1.66
N ASP A 71 -8.00 -12.05 0.58
CA ASP A 71 -9.07 -11.07 0.43
C ASP A 71 -10.09 -11.16 1.55
N SER A 72 -10.49 -12.37 1.96
CA SER A 72 -11.38 -12.58 3.09
C SER A 72 -10.79 -12.06 4.39
N ALA A 73 -9.52 -12.36 4.67
CA ALA A 73 -8.85 -11.91 5.89
C ALA A 73 -8.74 -10.39 5.96
N MET A 74 -8.33 -9.73 4.87
CA MET A 74 -8.21 -8.27 4.85
C MET A 74 -9.57 -7.58 4.87
N LYS A 75 -10.55 -8.06 4.08
CA LYS A 75 -11.88 -7.45 4.00
C LYS A 75 -12.70 -7.65 5.27
N TYR A 76 -12.84 -8.90 5.72
CA TYR A 76 -13.75 -9.25 6.81
C TYR A 76 -13.07 -9.34 8.18
N GLY A 77 -11.79 -9.73 8.21
CA GLY A 77 -11.01 -9.82 9.45
C GLY A 77 -10.45 -8.48 9.90
N GLU A 78 -9.76 -7.78 9.00
CA GLU A 78 -9.13 -6.49 9.29
C GLU A 78 -10.07 -5.30 9.05
N GLY A 79 -11.13 -5.47 8.26
CA GLY A 79 -12.16 -4.44 8.02
C GLY A 79 -11.85 -3.51 6.85
N PHE A 80 -10.98 -3.90 5.92
CA PHE A 80 -10.78 -3.15 4.68
C PHE A 80 -12.05 -3.19 3.81
N PRO A 81 -12.32 -2.15 3.00
CA PRO A 81 -13.50 -2.14 2.12
C PRO A 81 -13.49 -3.27 1.07
N MET A 82 -12.30 -3.56 0.55
CA MET A 82 -12.04 -4.62 -0.43
C MET A 82 -10.72 -5.29 -0.08
N GLY A 83 -10.64 -6.60 -0.32
CA GLY A 83 -9.36 -7.32 -0.29
C GLY A 83 -8.40 -6.82 -1.38
N PRO A 84 -7.10 -7.10 -1.28
CA PRO A 84 -6.10 -6.60 -2.24
C PRO A 84 -6.36 -7.04 -3.68
N PHE A 85 -6.85 -8.26 -3.92
CA PHE A 85 -7.11 -8.74 -5.28
C PHE A 85 -8.41 -8.19 -5.85
N GLU A 86 -9.47 -8.14 -5.03
CA GLU A 86 -10.72 -7.46 -5.37
C GLU A 86 -10.50 -5.98 -5.74
N LEU A 87 -9.67 -5.28 -4.96
CA LEU A 87 -9.33 -3.88 -5.20
C LEU A 87 -8.51 -3.72 -6.49
N ALA A 88 -7.53 -4.60 -6.72
CA ALA A 88 -6.70 -4.57 -7.92
C ALA A 88 -7.54 -4.76 -9.19
N ASP A 89 -8.53 -5.66 -9.16
CA ASP A 89 -9.44 -5.88 -10.28
C ASP A 89 -10.42 -4.71 -10.47
N TYR A 90 -10.85 -4.07 -9.39
CA TYR A 90 -11.71 -2.88 -9.45
C TYR A 90 -10.99 -1.68 -10.07
N THR A 91 -9.73 -1.47 -9.70
CA THR A 91 -8.92 -0.31 -10.12
C THR A 91 -8.17 -0.54 -11.43
N GLY A 92 -8.07 -1.79 -11.89
CA GLY A 92 -7.24 -2.15 -13.05
C GLY A 92 -5.74 -2.16 -12.74
N ALA A 93 -5.37 -2.36 -11.47
CA ALA A 93 -3.98 -2.31 -11.00
C ALA A 93 -3.07 -3.35 -11.69
N ILE A 94 -3.61 -4.47 -12.17
CA ILE A 94 -2.84 -5.48 -12.94
C ILE A 94 -2.21 -4.81 -14.17
N GLN A 95 -3.02 -4.12 -14.98
CA GLN A 95 -2.54 -3.44 -16.19
C GLN A 95 -1.60 -2.31 -15.84
N LEU A 96 -1.99 -1.43 -14.90
CA LEU A 96 -1.19 -0.28 -14.49
C LEU A 96 0.20 -0.69 -14.00
N ARG A 97 0.28 -1.77 -13.22
CA ARG A 97 1.55 -2.22 -12.64
C ARG A 97 2.49 -2.84 -13.66
N VAL A 98 1.96 -3.55 -14.65
CA VAL A 98 2.74 -4.15 -15.74
C VAL A 98 3.22 -3.09 -16.73
N GLU A 99 2.34 -2.19 -17.15
CA GLU A 99 2.68 -1.12 -18.10
C GLU A 99 3.61 -0.08 -17.48
N GLY A 100 3.42 0.27 -16.20
CA GLY A 100 4.29 1.19 -15.46
C GLY A 100 5.57 0.54 -14.91
N ALA A 101 5.92 -0.69 -15.31
CA ALA A 101 7.10 -1.36 -14.80
C ALA A 101 8.40 -0.64 -15.19
N GLU A 102 8.48 -0.12 -16.41
CA GLU A 102 9.67 0.58 -16.93
C GLU A 102 9.81 1.99 -16.35
N ASP A 103 8.70 2.72 -16.17
CA ASP A 103 8.70 4.09 -15.65
C ASP A 103 9.33 4.16 -14.26
N HIS A 104 9.09 3.17 -13.41
CA HIS A 104 9.65 3.13 -12.06
C HIS A 104 11.17 2.92 -12.03
N LEU A 105 11.71 2.17 -13.00
CA LEU A 105 13.16 1.87 -13.06
C LEU A 105 13.99 3.06 -13.55
N GLN A 106 13.34 4.05 -14.16
CA GLN A 106 14.00 5.26 -14.67
C GLN A 106 13.76 6.50 -13.80
N ASP A 107 13.00 6.35 -12.71
CA ASP A 107 12.70 7.44 -11.79
C ASP A 107 13.88 7.69 -10.85
N ASP A 108 14.47 8.89 -10.94
CA ASP A 108 15.62 9.31 -10.15
C ASP A 108 15.22 10.07 -8.87
N ARG A 109 13.92 10.23 -8.61
CA ARG A 109 13.42 10.86 -7.37
C ARG A 109 13.74 10.00 -6.14
N PRO A 110 13.82 10.61 -4.95
CA PRO A 110 14.00 9.86 -3.71
C PRO A 110 12.92 8.79 -3.53
N LEU A 111 13.30 7.66 -2.93
CA LEU A 111 12.40 6.54 -2.68
C LEU A 111 11.74 5.96 -3.96
N SER A 112 12.43 6.02 -5.10
CA SER A 112 12.01 5.30 -6.29
C SER A 112 11.95 3.79 -6.05
N TYR A 113 11.05 3.13 -6.76
CA TYR A 113 10.79 1.71 -6.57
C TYR A 113 11.73 0.88 -7.44
N ASP A 114 12.50 0.00 -6.82
CA ASP A 114 13.42 -0.93 -7.50
C ASP A 114 12.96 -2.38 -7.37
N THR A 115 11.63 -2.59 -7.47
CA THR A 115 11.01 -3.91 -7.27
C THR A 115 10.47 -4.49 -8.58
N ASP A 116 10.87 -5.72 -8.88
CA ASP A 116 10.37 -6.49 -10.03
C ASP A 116 8.85 -6.73 -9.88
N VAL A 117 8.12 -6.64 -11.00
CA VAL A 117 6.70 -7.01 -11.02
C VAL A 117 6.56 -8.51 -10.73
N CYS A 118 5.66 -8.87 -9.80
CA CYS A 118 5.36 -10.28 -9.54
C CYS A 118 4.93 -10.99 -10.84
N PRO A 119 5.52 -12.15 -11.21
CA PRO A 119 5.24 -12.81 -12.49
C PRO A 119 3.77 -13.18 -12.70
N LEU A 120 2.99 -13.35 -11.63
CA LEU A 120 1.55 -13.54 -11.68
C LEU A 120 0.83 -12.43 -12.47
N LEU A 121 1.26 -11.17 -12.30
CA LEU A 121 0.63 -10.05 -12.99
C LEU A 121 0.89 -10.10 -14.50
N TYR A 122 2.11 -10.45 -14.93
CA TYR A 122 2.39 -10.67 -16.35
C TYR A 122 1.53 -11.81 -16.93
N GLN A 123 1.38 -12.92 -16.20
CA GLN A 123 0.55 -14.04 -16.64
C GLN A 123 -0.94 -13.66 -16.82
N LEU A 124 -1.46 -12.77 -15.97
CA LEU A 124 -2.82 -12.24 -16.10
C LEU A 124 -2.92 -11.24 -17.25
N TYR A 125 -1.94 -10.33 -17.34
CA TYR A 125 -1.85 -9.30 -18.36
C TYR A 125 -1.79 -9.89 -19.78
N GLU A 126 -0.93 -10.88 -20.01
CA GLU A 126 -0.78 -11.57 -21.31
C GLU A 126 -2.06 -12.28 -21.75
N LYS A 127 -2.94 -12.64 -20.81
CA LYS A 127 -4.26 -13.24 -21.06
C LYS A 127 -5.36 -12.20 -21.25
N GLY A 128 -5.04 -10.90 -21.21
CA GLY A 128 -6.01 -9.82 -21.29
C GLY A 128 -6.90 -9.68 -20.06
N ARG A 129 -6.45 -10.18 -18.90
CA ARG A 129 -7.22 -10.15 -17.65
C ARG A 129 -6.85 -8.91 -16.83
N TYR A 130 -7.51 -7.79 -17.11
CA TYR A 130 -7.22 -6.47 -16.52
C TYR A 130 -8.17 -6.06 -15.38
N GLY A 131 -8.98 -6.98 -14.88
CA GLY A 131 -9.97 -6.73 -13.84
C GLY A 131 -11.38 -6.57 -14.40
N ARG A 132 -12.22 -5.83 -13.68
CA ARG A 132 -13.66 -5.69 -13.98
C ARG A 132 -13.94 -5.16 -15.39
N LYS A 133 -13.09 -4.26 -15.89
CA LYS A 133 -13.25 -3.64 -17.23
C LYS A 133 -13.11 -4.60 -18.40
N THR A 134 -12.55 -5.79 -18.16
CA THR A 134 -12.40 -6.88 -19.15
C THR A 134 -13.19 -8.12 -18.73
N ASP A 135 -14.14 -7.98 -17.80
CA ASP A 135 -14.91 -9.06 -17.17
C ASP A 135 -14.05 -10.15 -16.49
N ALA A 136 -12.74 -9.90 -16.32
CA ALA A 136 -11.77 -10.88 -15.89
C ALA A 136 -10.47 -10.21 -15.40
N GLY A 137 -9.99 -10.59 -14.22
CA GLY A 137 -8.72 -10.21 -13.60
C GLY A 137 -8.16 -11.35 -12.75
N TYR A 138 -7.87 -11.09 -11.48
CA TYR A 138 -7.70 -12.14 -10.47
C TYR A 138 -8.96 -13.02 -10.33
N TYR A 139 -10.15 -12.41 -10.47
CA TYR A 139 -11.44 -13.07 -10.49
C TYR A 139 -12.12 -13.02 -11.87
N GLU A 140 -13.24 -13.74 -12.02
CA GLU A 140 -14.15 -13.65 -13.18
C GLU A 140 -15.37 -12.81 -12.79
N TYR A 141 -15.85 -11.96 -13.70
CA TYR A 141 -16.94 -10.99 -13.46
C TYR A 141 -18.15 -11.15 -14.40
N SER A 142 -18.28 -12.29 -15.08
CA SER A 142 -19.27 -12.48 -16.16
C SER A 142 -20.75 -12.33 -15.76
N GLU A 143 -21.08 -12.42 -14.46
CA GLU A 143 -22.46 -12.37 -13.96
C GLU A 143 -22.69 -11.41 -12.79
N GLN A 144 -21.61 -10.89 -12.17
CA GLN A 144 -21.68 -10.04 -10.98
C GLN A 144 -20.52 -9.05 -10.99
N ASP A 145 -20.79 -7.82 -10.54
CA ASP A 145 -19.77 -6.76 -10.44
C ASP A 145 -18.76 -7.01 -9.30
N GLU A 146 -19.04 -7.93 -8.37
CA GLU A 146 -18.16 -8.26 -7.23
C GLU A 146 -17.82 -9.75 -7.19
N PRO A 147 -16.59 -10.13 -6.80
CA PRO A 147 -16.23 -11.53 -6.68
C PRO A 147 -16.88 -12.15 -5.45
N THR A 148 -17.29 -13.42 -5.54
CA THR A 148 -17.77 -14.18 -4.37
C THR A 148 -16.58 -14.62 -3.51
N ILE A 149 -16.42 -13.96 -2.36
CA ILE A 149 -15.40 -14.26 -1.34
C ILE A 149 -16.10 -14.76 -0.07
N PRO A 150 -15.91 -16.03 0.35
CA PRO A 150 -16.48 -16.52 1.59
C PRO A 150 -15.92 -15.77 2.81
N VAL A 151 -16.78 -15.45 3.77
CA VAL A 151 -16.41 -14.63 4.96
C VAL A 151 -15.38 -15.33 5.83
N ASP A 152 -15.41 -16.66 5.88
CA ASP A 152 -14.54 -17.52 6.68
C ASP A 152 -13.31 -18.03 5.93
N ALA A 153 -13.17 -17.74 4.63
CA ALA A 153 -12.05 -18.23 3.83
C ALA A 153 -10.68 -17.79 4.39
N GLY A 154 -10.59 -16.61 5.00
CA GLY A 154 -9.37 -16.08 5.61
C GLY A 154 -9.15 -16.50 7.06
N GLN A 155 -9.95 -17.41 7.62
CA GLN A 155 -9.80 -17.81 9.02
C GLN A 155 -8.42 -18.43 9.27
N GLY A 156 -7.66 -17.83 10.19
CA GLY A 156 -6.31 -18.29 10.54
C GLY A 156 -5.20 -17.70 9.66
N PHE A 157 -5.53 -16.87 8.67
CA PHE A 157 -4.53 -16.08 7.95
C PHE A 157 -3.90 -15.02 8.88
N ASP A 158 -2.58 -14.89 8.82
CA ASP A 158 -1.86 -13.86 9.56
C ASP A 158 -1.84 -12.55 8.77
N ALA A 159 -2.76 -11.65 9.09
CA ALA A 159 -2.87 -10.35 8.43
C ALA A 159 -1.62 -9.46 8.57
N LEU A 160 -0.72 -9.74 9.53
CA LEU A 160 0.53 -8.99 9.65
C LEU A 160 1.47 -9.26 8.46
N LEU A 161 1.30 -10.35 7.72
CA LEU A 161 2.02 -10.57 6.46
C LEU A 161 1.70 -9.49 5.41
N VAL A 162 0.52 -8.88 5.48
CA VAL A 162 0.12 -7.77 4.61
C VAL A 162 0.40 -6.42 5.27
N TRP A 163 0.12 -6.27 6.57
CA TRP A 163 0.35 -5.02 7.27
C TRP A 163 1.82 -4.65 7.40
N ALA A 164 2.72 -5.60 7.65
CA ALA A 164 4.12 -5.26 7.96
C ALA A 164 4.84 -4.52 6.81
N PRO A 165 4.71 -4.94 5.53
CA PRO A 165 5.25 -4.15 4.40
C PRO A 165 4.63 -2.75 4.28
N ILE A 166 3.33 -2.61 4.55
CA ILE A 166 2.63 -1.31 4.54
C ILE A 166 3.17 -0.39 5.62
N VAL A 167 3.32 -0.90 6.84
CA VAL A 167 3.90 -0.15 7.98
C VAL A 167 5.31 0.29 7.66
N ASN A 168 6.12 -0.59 7.07
CA ASN A 168 7.47 -0.25 6.66
C ASN A 168 7.50 0.89 5.65
N GLU A 169 6.58 0.87 4.68
CA GLU A 169 6.49 1.94 3.68
C GLU A 169 6.05 3.27 4.30
N ALA A 170 5.11 3.23 5.24
CA ALA A 170 4.73 4.38 6.06
C ALA A 170 5.93 4.91 6.87
N ALA A 171 6.70 4.03 7.52
CA ALA A 171 7.87 4.39 8.31
C ALA A 171 8.98 5.01 7.45
N LYS A 172 9.17 4.56 6.20
CA LYS A 172 10.09 5.22 5.25
C LYS A 172 9.64 6.63 4.92
N MET A 173 8.34 6.86 4.71
CA MET A 173 7.83 8.20 4.47
C MET A 173 8.11 9.13 5.65
N VAL A 174 7.99 8.65 6.89
CA VAL A 174 8.39 9.42 8.09
C VAL A 174 9.90 9.66 8.11
N GLN A 175 10.70 8.60 7.95
CA GLN A 175 12.17 8.66 7.97
C GLN A 175 12.74 9.65 6.96
N HIS A 176 12.14 9.72 5.78
CA HIS A 176 12.58 10.57 4.68
C HIS A 176 11.85 11.91 4.61
N ASP A 177 11.07 12.27 5.65
CA ASP A 177 10.36 13.55 5.74
C ASP A 177 9.45 13.80 4.52
N VAL A 178 8.77 12.74 4.05
CA VAL A 178 7.73 12.81 3.02
C VAL A 178 6.43 13.31 3.62
N ALA A 179 6.08 12.89 4.83
CA ALA A 179 4.85 13.27 5.52
C ALA A 179 4.96 13.03 7.04
N THR A 180 4.12 13.69 7.84
CA THR A 180 4.02 13.36 9.27
C THR A 180 3.34 12.00 9.47
N PRO A 181 3.51 11.35 10.65
CA PRO A 181 2.70 10.19 10.99
C PRO A 181 1.18 10.43 10.84
N ASP A 182 0.71 11.59 11.31
CA ASP A 182 -0.71 11.97 11.25
C ASP A 182 -1.24 12.13 9.82
N ASP A 183 -0.47 12.76 8.92
CA ASP A 183 -0.82 12.89 7.50
C ASP A 183 -0.89 11.53 6.81
N ILE A 184 0.04 10.62 7.11
CA ILE A 184 0.08 9.27 6.53
C ILE A 184 -1.15 8.46 6.96
N ASP A 185 -1.44 8.45 8.26
CA ASP A 185 -2.56 7.70 8.82
C ASP A 185 -3.91 8.32 8.41
N THR A 186 -3.99 9.64 8.30
CA THR A 186 -5.16 10.35 7.74
C THR A 186 -5.33 10.03 6.26
N GLY A 187 -4.24 9.96 5.50
CA GLY A 187 -4.25 9.53 4.11
C GLY A 187 -4.80 8.12 3.92
N ALA A 188 -4.36 7.16 4.74
CA ALA A 188 -4.87 5.80 4.74
C ALA A 188 -6.39 5.75 5.01
N ARG A 189 -6.87 6.49 6.03
CA ARG A 189 -8.30 6.52 6.40
C ARG A 189 -9.16 7.22 5.36
N LEU A 190 -8.78 8.40 4.88
CA LEU A 190 -9.67 9.22 4.03
C LEU A 190 -9.48 8.94 2.53
N GLY A 191 -8.26 8.59 2.11
CA GLY A 191 -7.95 8.25 0.72
C GLY A 191 -8.19 6.76 0.42
N GLY A 192 -7.79 5.89 1.34
CA GLY A 192 -7.96 4.44 1.20
C GLY A 192 -9.23 3.86 1.81
N ASN A 193 -9.94 4.64 2.65
CA ASN A 193 -11.03 4.14 3.48
C ASN A 193 -10.60 2.96 4.37
N TRP A 194 -9.34 3.00 4.83
CA TRP A 194 -8.77 1.96 5.69
C TRP A 194 -9.35 2.04 7.11
N PRO A 195 -9.46 0.90 7.81
CA PRO A 195 -10.06 0.84 9.14
C PRO A 195 -9.22 1.56 10.21
N GLN A 196 -7.91 1.71 9.99
CA GLN A 196 -6.98 2.45 10.84
C GLN A 196 -5.73 2.84 10.03
N GLY A 197 -4.94 3.78 10.57
CA GLY A 197 -3.66 4.14 9.97
C GLY A 197 -2.59 3.05 10.15
N PRO A 198 -1.65 2.90 9.20
CA PRO A 198 -0.56 1.94 9.35
C PRO A 198 0.36 2.23 10.54
N LEU A 199 0.63 3.48 10.89
CA LEU A 199 1.53 3.80 12.00
C LEU A 199 0.85 3.58 13.35
N GLU A 200 -0.43 3.94 13.48
CA GLU A 200 -1.30 3.53 14.59
C GLU A 200 -1.37 2.00 14.74
N LYS A 201 -1.50 1.25 13.63
CA LYS A 201 -1.47 -0.22 13.65
C LYS A 201 -0.15 -0.72 14.24
N ALA A 202 0.97 -0.12 13.84
CA ALA A 202 2.28 -0.49 14.33
C ALA A 202 2.41 -0.26 15.84
N ASP A 203 2.00 0.91 16.33
CA ASP A 203 2.03 1.25 17.76
C ASP A 203 1.14 0.33 18.60
N LYS A 204 -0.02 -0.07 18.05
CA LYS A 204 -0.93 -1.03 18.72
C LYS A 204 -0.36 -2.44 18.78
N VAL A 205 0.38 -2.86 17.75
CA VAL A 205 0.91 -4.23 17.62
C VAL A 205 2.27 -4.39 18.32
N GLY A 206 3.09 -3.34 18.32
CA GLY A 206 4.49 -3.35 18.75
C GLY A 206 5.44 -3.34 17.55
N ALA A 207 6.38 -2.39 17.54
CA ALA A 207 7.35 -2.23 16.47
C ALA A 207 8.28 -3.46 16.32
N ASP A 208 8.57 -4.17 17.41
CA ASP A 208 9.33 -5.42 17.43
C ASP A 208 8.60 -6.55 16.70
N VAL A 209 7.29 -6.68 16.91
CA VAL A 209 6.43 -7.66 16.24
C VAL A 209 6.34 -7.34 14.75
N ILE A 210 6.13 -6.08 14.38
CA ILE A 210 6.14 -5.64 12.97
C ILE A 210 7.49 -5.96 12.33
N LEU A 211 8.60 -5.61 12.98
CA LEU A 211 9.95 -5.87 12.48
C LEU A 211 10.19 -7.37 12.26
N SER A 212 9.77 -8.20 13.22
CA SER A 212 9.89 -9.66 13.10
C SER A 212 9.09 -10.18 11.91
N LYS A 213 7.85 -9.71 11.73
CA LYS A 213 7.01 -10.14 10.61
C LYS A 213 7.54 -9.67 9.27
N LEU A 214 8.03 -8.44 9.20
CA LEU A 214 8.63 -7.87 8.01
C LEU A 214 9.89 -8.65 7.60
N THR A 215 10.72 -9.03 8.57
CA THR A 215 11.89 -9.89 8.34
C THR A 215 11.48 -11.26 7.79
N GLU A 216 10.40 -11.85 8.32
CA GLU A 216 9.83 -13.09 7.80
C GLU A 216 9.40 -12.92 6.33
N VAL A 217 8.67 -11.87 5.98
CA VAL A 217 8.26 -11.56 4.60
C VAL A 217 9.49 -11.39 3.70
N ALA A 218 10.44 -10.56 4.10
CA ALA A 218 11.66 -10.29 3.33
C ALA A 218 12.48 -11.57 3.06
N SER A 219 12.51 -12.51 4.01
CA SER A 219 13.24 -13.77 3.87
C SER A 219 12.69 -14.70 2.79
N ARG A 220 11.46 -14.48 2.31
CA ARG A 220 10.81 -15.27 1.25
C ARG A 220 11.15 -14.78 -0.16
N HIS A 221 11.92 -13.70 -0.27
CA HIS A 221 12.35 -13.14 -1.54
C HIS A 221 13.81 -13.49 -1.81
N ASP A 222 14.08 -14.21 -2.90
CA ASP A 222 15.41 -14.71 -3.28
C ASP A 222 16.44 -13.60 -3.57
N ARG A 223 15.97 -12.39 -3.88
CA ARG A 223 16.81 -11.21 -4.16
C ARG A 223 16.65 -10.14 -3.08
N THR A 224 17.31 -10.32 -1.95
CA THR A 224 17.26 -9.38 -0.82
C THR A 224 17.75 -7.97 -1.18
N ASP A 225 18.57 -7.82 -2.22
CA ASP A 225 19.11 -6.54 -2.70
C ASP A 225 18.08 -5.65 -3.40
N LYS A 226 16.92 -6.21 -3.79
CA LYS A 226 15.90 -5.52 -4.60
C LYS A 226 14.50 -5.53 -4.00
N VAL A 227 14.39 -5.85 -2.70
CA VAL A 227 13.10 -5.84 -1.99
C VAL A 227 13.02 -4.66 -1.04
N ALA A 228 13.46 -3.49 -1.51
CA ALA A 228 13.49 -2.27 -0.70
C ALA A 228 12.14 -1.97 -0.03
N GLU A 229 11.02 -2.42 -0.59
CA GLU A 229 9.67 -2.33 -0.01
C GLU A 229 9.49 -3.19 1.26
N THR A 230 10.14 -4.37 1.34
CA THR A 230 10.02 -5.30 2.48
C THR A 230 11.20 -5.28 3.44
N LEU A 231 12.32 -4.63 3.11
CA LEU A 231 13.42 -4.46 4.07
C LEU A 231 13.05 -3.43 5.15
N PRO A 232 13.23 -3.73 6.45
CA PRO A 232 12.98 -2.76 7.51
C PRO A 232 13.80 -1.48 7.33
N CYS A 233 13.14 -0.32 7.40
CA CYS A 233 13.84 0.96 7.46
C CYS A 233 14.48 1.18 8.83
N ASP A 234 15.48 2.06 8.89
CA ASP A 234 16.24 2.35 10.11
C ASP A 234 15.33 2.85 11.23
N LEU A 235 14.34 3.70 10.91
CA LEU A 235 13.36 4.19 11.88
C LEU A 235 12.60 3.05 12.56
N LEU A 236 12.05 2.11 11.79
CA LEU A 236 11.30 0.98 12.34
C LEU A 236 12.21 0.08 13.20
N VAL A 237 13.45 -0.13 12.76
CA VAL A 237 14.45 -0.90 13.50
C VAL A 237 14.79 -0.21 14.83
N ASP A 238 14.93 1.10 14.85
CA ASP A 238 15.25 1.85 16.07
C ASP A 238 14.08 1.87 17.05
N LEU A 239 12.84 2.08 16.57
CA LEU A 239 11.64 1.98 17.41
C LEU A 239 11.53 0.59 18.05
N ALA A 240 11.78 -0.48 17.29
CA ALA A 240 11.78 -1.85 17.82
C ALA A 240 12.85 -2.08 18.90
N LYS A 241 14.03 -1.46 18.80
CA LYS A 241 15.10 -1.57 19.81
C LYS A 241 14.78 -0.79 21.08
N THR A 242 14.09 0.34 20.96
CA THR A 242 13.84 1.25 22.07
C THR A 242 12.46 1.07 22.71
N ASP A 243 11.65 0.13 22.21
CA ASP A 243 10.22 0.00 22.57
C ASP A 243 9.48 1.33 22.36
N GLY A 244 9.81 1.99 21.24
CA GLY A 244 9.29 3.29 20.85
C GLY A 244 8.03 3.19 19.99
N THR A 245 7.31 4.31 19.90
CA THR A 245 6.10 4.49 19.10
C THR A 245 6.29 5.58 18.06
N PHE A 246 5.45 5.59 17.02
CA PHE A 246 5.40 6.68 16.03
C PHE A 246 4.76 7.95 16.60
N TYR A 247 3.93 7.81 17.64
CA TYR A 247 3.23 8.90 18.36
C TYR A 247 3.70 9.09 19.80
#